data_AF-A0A285HHE2-F1
#
_entry.id   AF-A0A285HHE2-F1
#
_cell.length_a   1.000
_cell.length_b   1.000
_cell.length_c   1.000
_cell.angle_alpha   90.00
_cell.angle_beta   90.00
_cell.angle_gamma   90.00
#
_symmetry.space_group_name_H-M   'P 1'
#
loop_
_entity.id
_entity.type
_entity.pdbx_description
1 polymer ?
#
loop_
_entity_poly.entity_id
_entity_poly.type
_entity_poly.pdbx_seq_one_letter_code
_entity_poly.pdbx_strand_id
1 'polypeptide(L)'
;MLKKYNLLIALIIALFSLSACSGQNTEETAVQKDYSGTYVGYSWKGESKEVLLEDAAQKIETKLTIDSKGIITDASMLFFKKDKEGNWYTRQDTKAEVNVDFSKTPTIATLASDNQDYAAGESMFSVKTADMMAFYAVAVDKNGTVALVIVEPYTRYQFEFKMDKDFEYNTKMKDMTIGNGLVVPTVRTSKSGNIKPKSWDEYADYNVLSFYKDPYVLTGQGVFEGLTKKSSIKEFLQRVGVSFEGNRPAEMEVSYGFTGIGGWEGNYQAIADYLIGKNAIKVTSLVDWSNSRYNKNINEDNFFGLDTTSGATKTVQNSADTISGATVRMSRESTSYQRTLVKAGIITEKEVIKGRF
;
A
#
# COMPACT_ATOMS: atom_id res chain seq x y z
N MET A 1 -72.62 45.64 -4.20
CA MET A 1 -71.36 45.02 -3.72
C MET A 1 -71.14 43.59 -4.24
N LEU A 2 -72.17 42.77 -4.49
CA LEU A 2 -72.01 41.38 -4.97
C LEU A 2 -71.31 41.20 -6.34
N LYS A 3 -71.47 42.14 -7.30
CA LYS A 3 -70.90 41.99 -8.65
C LYS A 3 -69.37 42.07 -8.74
N LYS A 4 -68.70 42.74 -7.77
CA LYS A 4 -67.23 42.85 -7.75
C LYS A 4 -66.55 41.60 -7.14
N TYR A 5 -67.23 40.91 -6.23
CA TYR A 5 -66.73 39.67 -5.62
C TYR A 5 -66.81 38.48 -6.58
N ASN A 6 -67.86 38.38 -7.40
CA ASN A 6 -67.98 37.30 -8.39
C ASN A 6 -66.93 37.40 -9.50
N LEU A 7 -66.51 38.61 -9.88
CA LEU A 7 -65.42 38.80 -10.84
C LEU A 7 -64.06 38.40 -10.25
N LEU A 8 -63.83 38.71 -8.97
CA LEU A 8 -62.59 38.35 -8.26
C LEU A 8 -62.48 36.83 -8.08
N ILE A 9 -63.58 36.16 -7.72
CA ILE A 9 -63.60 34.70 -7.56
C ILE A 9 -63.41 33.99 -8.91
N ALA A 10 -64.03 34.48 -9.99
CA ALA A 10 -63.79 33.95 -11.33
C ALA A 10 -62.34 34.13 -11.79
N LEU A 11 -61.71 35.27 -11.46
CA LEU A 11 -60.30 35.53 -11.78
C LEU A 11 -59.36 34.60 -11.01
N ILE A 12 -59.65 34.34 -9.73
CA ILE A 12 -58.86 33.43 -8.88
C ILE A 12 -58.98 31.99 -9.39
N ILE A 13 -60.17 31.53 -9.77
CA ILE A 13 -60.36 30.19 -10.34
C ILE A 13 -59.67 30.05 -11.70
N ALA A 14 -59.65 31.10 -12.52
CA ALA A 14 -58.89 31.14 -13.78
C ALA A 14 -57.36 31.11 -13.56
N LEU A 15 -56.85 31.79 -12.52
CA LEU A 15 -55.44 31.78 -12.14
C LEU A 15 -54.98 30.41 -11.59
N PHE A 16 -55.85 29.72 -10.83
CA PHE A 16 -55.55 28.36 -10.35
C PHE A 16 -55.65 27.30 -11.46
N SER A 17 -56.54 27.47 -12.45
CA SER A 17 -56.62 26.55 -13.60
C SER A 17 -55.48 26.76 -14.61
N LEU A 18 -54.93 27.98 -14.73
CA LEU A 18 -53.69 28.23 -15.49
C LEU A 18 -52.45 27.65 -14.80
N SER A 19 -52.43 27.58 -13.47
CA SER A 19 -51.33 26.98 -12.69
C SER A 19 -51.40 25.44 -12.61
N ALA A 20 -52.56 24.84 -12.88
CA ALA A 20 -52.78 23.40 -12.88
C ALA A 20 -52.59 22.74 -14.27
N CYS A 21 -52.59 23.53 -15.35
CA CYS A 21 -52.41 23.04 -16.73
C CYS A 21 -50.99 23.27 -17.30
N SER A 22 -50.04 23.80 -16.52
CA SER A 22 -48.61 23.78 -16.88
C SER A 22 -47.89 22.51 -16.42
N GLY A 23 -48.61 21.53 -15.86
CA GLY A 23 -48.14 20.16 -15.63
C GLY A 23 -48.21 19.30 -16.90
N GLN A 24 -47.83 19.84 -18.05
CA GLN A 24 -47.56 19.00 -19.22
C GLN A 24 -46.15 18.44 -19.06
N ASN A 25 -46.11 17.15 -18.72
CA ASN A 25 -45.05 16.17 -18.97
C ASN A 25 -43.98 16.68 -19.93
N THR A 26 -43.05 17.46 -19.41
CA THR A 26 -41.69 17.44 -19.92
C THR A 26 -41.14 16.17 -19.31
N GLU A 27 -41.28 15.05 -20.02
CA GLU A 27 -40.18 14.09 -20.03
C GLU A 27 -38.98 14.90 -20.55
N GLU A 28 -38.35 15.66 -19.65
CA GLU A 28 -36.92 15.90 -19.74
C GLU A 28 -36.38 14.48 -19.93
N THR A 29 -36.04 14.17 -21.18
CA THR A 29 -35.02 13.18 -21.46
C THR A 29 -33.85 13.67 -20.64
N ALA A 30 -33.75 13.21 -19.39
CA ALA A 30 -32.64 13.49 -18.53
C ALA A 30 -31.47 13.03 -19.36
N VAL A 31 -30.75 13.99 -19.96
CA VAL A 31 -29.58 13.70 -20.75
C VAL A 31 -28.69 13.01 -19.75
N GLN A 32 -28.65 11.68 -19.83
CA GLN A 32 -27.88 10.90 -18.89
C GLN A 32 -26.47 11.42 -19.03
N LYS A 33 -26.00 12.10 -17.98
CA LYS A 33 -24.70 12.76 -18.02
C LYS A 33 -23.68 11.73 -18.46
N ASP A 34 -23.04 12.00 -19.58
CA ASP A 34 -21.99 11.15 -20.11
C ASP A 34 -20.73 11.40 -19.27
N TYR A 35 -20.32 10.37 -18.52
CA TYR A 35 -19.11 10.42 -17.69
C TYR A 35 -17.88 9.90 -18.42
N SER A 36 -17.99 9.54 -19.70
CA SER A 36 -16.93 8.87 -20.42
C SER A 36 -15.66 9.69 -20.49
N GLY A 37 -14.52 9.05 -20.25
CA GLY A 37 -13.22 9.70 -20.32
C GLY A 37 -12.19 9.12 -19.37
N THR A 38 -10.99 9.65 -19.45
CA THR A 38 -9.88 9.31 -18.57
C THR A 38 -9.52 10.52 -17.72
N TYR A 39 -9.53 10.34 -16.41
CA TYR A 39 -9.38 11.41 -15.43
C TYR A 39 -8.21 11.12 -14.51
N VAL A 40 -7.55 12.19 -14.03
CA VAL A 40 -6.42 12.09 -13.12
C VAL A 40 -6.60 13.00 -11.92
N GLY A 41 -6.49 12.44 -10.72
CA GLY A 41 -6.54 13.15 -9.45
C GLY A 41 -5.25 12.95 -8.65
N TYR A 42 -5.03 13.86 -7.69
CA TYR A 42 -3.80 13.93 -6.90
C TYR A 42 -4.07 14.15 -5.42
N SER A 43 -3.25 13.53 -4.57
CA SER A 43 -3.03 13.97 -3.18
C SER A 43 -1.54 14.16 -2.98
N TRP A 44 -1.12 15.13 -2.16
CA TRP A 44 0.31 15.39 -1.96
C TRP A 44 0.66 15.73 -0.52
N LYS A 45 1.93 15.50 -0.19
CA LYS A 45 2.43 15.68 1.16
C LYS A 45 2.45 17.16 1.54
N GLY A 46 1.93 17.47 2.73
CA GLY A 46 1.89 18.84 3.24
C GLY A 46 0.69 19.66 2.76
N GLU A 47 -0.26 19.06 2.03
CA GLU A 47 -1.47 19.74 1.55
C GLU A 47 -2.25 20.44 2.68
N SER A 48 -2.40 19.77 3.84
CA SER A 48 -3.09 20.36 5.01
C SER A 48 -2.35 21.54 5.64
N LYS A 49 -1.12 21.81 5.20
CA LYS A 49 -0.28 22.94 5.58
C LYS A 49 -0.07 23.91 4.41
N GLU A 50 -1.00 23.90 3.44
CA GLU A 50 -1.01 24.80 2.29
C GLU A 50 0.20 24.69 1.36
N VAL A 51 0.95 23.59 1.43
CA VAL A 51 2.02 23.29 0.47
C VAL A 51 1.39 23.08 -0.91
N LEU A 52 1.94 23.70 -1.96
CA LEU A 52 1.50 23.48 -3.34
C LEU A 52 1.99 22.12 -3.86
N LEU A 53 1.25 21.53 -4.81
CA LEU A 53 1.62 20.25 -5.43
C LEU A 53 3.01 20.31 -6.10
N GLU A 54 3.36 21.44 -6.70
CA GLU A 54 4.66 21.67 -7.35
C GLU A 54 5.83 21.66 -6.35
N ASP A 55 5.59 22.13 -5.13
CA ASP A 55 6.56 22.16 -4.03
C ASP A 55 6.61 20.85 -3.24
N ALA A 56 5.62 19.98 -3.44
CA ALA A 56 5.55 18.72 -2.72
C ALA A 56 6.70 17.78 -3.09
N ALA A 57 7.22 17.06 -2.08
CA ALA A 57 8.24 16.03 -2.28
C ALA A 57 7.64 14.64 -2.59
N GLN A 58 6.33 14.48 -2.40
CA GLN A 58 5.61 13.21 -2.48
C GLN A 58 4.18 13.47 -2.96
N LYS A 59 3.67 12.64 -3.88
CA LYS A 59 2.28 12.68 -4.32
C LYS A 59 1.74 11.27 -4.59
N ILE A 60 0.44 11.09 -4.40
CA ILE A 60 -0.34 9.98 -4.94
C ILE A 60 -1.05 10.51 -6.18
N GLU A 61 -1.05 9.71 -7.24
CA GLU A 61 -1.82 9.94 -8.46
C GLU A 61 -2.82 8.81 -8.61
N THR A 62 -4.07 9.12 -8.93
CA THR A 62 -5.09 8.15 -9.31
C THR A 62 -5.53 8.46 -10.72
N LYS A 63 -5.59 7.46 -11.59
CA LYS A 63 -6.10 7.56 -12.95
C LYS A 63 -7.27 6.59 -13.11
N LEU A 64 -8.40 7.07 -13.62
CA LEU A 64 -9.58 6.26 -13.90
C LEU A 64 -10.01 6.45 -15.34
N THR A 65 -10.38 5.37 -16.03
CA THR A 65 -11.17 5.42 -17.25
C THR A 65 -12.60 5.02 -16.92
N ILE A 66 -13.55 5.90 -17.22
CA ILE A 66 -14.95 5.74 -16.89
C ILE A 66 -15.74 5.67 -18.19
N ASP A 67 -16.77 4.83 -18.24
CA ASP A 67 -17.71 4.75 -19.37
C ASP A 67 -18.84 5.78 -19.25
N SER A 68 -19.73 5.84 -20.25
CA SER A 68 -20.82 6.82 -20.26
C SER A 68 -21.85 6.64 -19.13
N LYS A 69 -21.88 5.47 -18.47
CA LYS A 69 -22.77 5.15 -17.35
C LYS A 69 -22.11 5.34 -15.98
N GLY A 70 -20.87 5.82 -15.94
CA GLY A 70 -20.11 5.96 -14.71
C GLY A 70 -19.45 4.66 -14.24
N ILE A 71 -19.37 3.62 -15.06
CA ILE A 71 -18.65 2.39 -14.72
C ILE A 71 -17.15 2.59 -14.95
N ILE A 72 -16.35 2.28 -13.95
CA ILE A 72 -14.89 2.30 -14.04
C ILE A 72 -14.46 1.09 -14.88
N THR A 73 -13.86 1.35 -16.03
CA THR A 73 -13.38 0.33 -16.97
C THR A 73 -11.87 0.07 -16.83
N ASP A 74 -11.14 1.06 -16.33
CA ASP A 74 -9.72 0.96 -16.02
C ASP A 74 -9.39 1.85 -14.80
N ALA A 75 -8.46 1.40 -13.98
CA ALA A 75 -8.02 2.12 -12.79
C ALA A 75 -6.53 1.89 -12.55
N SER A 76 -5.81 2.95 -12.19
CA SER A 76 -4.45 2.85 -11.67
C SER A 76 -4.20 3.88 -10.59
N MET A 77 -3.27 3.56 -9.70
CA MET A 77 -2.82 4.46 -8.66
C MET A 77 -1.30 4.35 -8.56
N LEU A 78 -0.61 5.47 -8.39
CA LEU A 78 0.85 5.53 -8.29
C LEU A 78 1.28 6.41 -7.11
N PHE A 79 2.32 6.01 -6.38
CA PHE A 79 2.95 6.83 -5.36
C PHE A 79 4.28 7.35 -5.89
N PHE A 80 4.32 8.64 -6.18
CA PHE A 80 5.53 9.33 -6.56
C PHE A 80 6.28 9.97 -5.38
N LYS A 81 7.61 9.97 -5.49
CA LYS A 81 8.53 10.73 -4.66
C LYS A 81 9.52 11.47 -5.55
N LYS A 82 10.01 12.63 -5.10
CA LYS A 82 11.13 13.32 -5.76
C LYS A 82 12.47 12.70 -5.36
N ASP A 83 13.35 12.50 -6.34
CA ASP A 83 14.77 12.23 -6.09
C ASP A 83 15.47 13.50 -5.57
N LYS A 84 16.81 13.45 -5.40
CA LYS A 84 17.57 14.61 -4.89
C LYS A 84 17.65 15.74 -5.92
N GLU A 85 17.49 15.39 -7.18
CA GLU A 85 17.54 16.24 -8.36
C GLU A 85 16.16 16.88 -8.65
N GLY A 86 15.11 16.46 -7.95
CA GLY A 86 13.76 16.99 -8.04
C GLY A 86 12.84 16.24 -9.03
N ASN A 87 13.31 15.17 -9.67
CA ASN A 87 12.53 14.38 -10.62
C ASN A 87 11.59 13.42 -9.88
N TRP A 88 10.39 13.27 -10.42
CA TRP A 88 9.42 12.31 -9.91
C TRP A 88 9.79 10.89 -10.33
N TYR A 89 9.88 9.99 -9.36
CA TYR A 89 9.94 8.55 -9.59
C TYR A 89 8.83 7.85 -8.80
N THR A 90 8.31 6.75 -9.33
CA THR A 90 7.27 5.97 -8.67
C THR A 90 7.88 4.97 -7.69
N ARG A 91 7.30 4.83 -6.50
CA ARG A 91 7.70 3.81 -5.51
C ARG A 91 7.29 2.41 -5.92
N GLN A 92 6.46 2.30 -6.93
CA GLN A 92 6.10 1.07 -7.61
C GLN A 92 7.17 0.57 -8.58
N ASP A 93 8.22 1.35 -8.86
CA ASP A 93 9.30 0.86 -9.73
C ASP A 93 10.03 -0.30 -9.04
N THR A 94 9.80 -1.50 -9.56
CA THR A 94 10.33 -2.75 -9.04
C THR A 94 11.75 -3.05 -9.53
N LYS A 95 12.34 -2.18 -10.37
CA LYS A 95 13.72 -2.36 -10.83
C LYS A 95 14.68 -2.23 -9.65
N ALA A 96 15.65 -3.13 -9.62
CA ALA A 96 16.72 -3.10 -8.64
C ALA A 96 18.06 -3.44 -9.32
N GLU A 97 19.10 -2.71 -8.93
CA GLU A 97 20.48 -3.15 -9.16
C GLU A 97 20.93 -3.88 -7.90
N VAL A 98 21.28 -5.16 -8.04
CA VAL A 98 21.73 -6.00 -6.92
C VAL A 98 23.12 -6.52 -7.24
N ASN A 99 24.06 -6.33 -6.31
CA ASN A 99 25.38 -6.95 -6.35
C ASN A 99 25.57 -7.79 -5.08
N VAL A 100 26.19 -8.97 -5.24
CA VAL A 100 26.43 -9.91 -4.14
C VAL A 100 27.94 -10.14 -4.00
N ASP A 101 28.45 -9.95 -2.78
CA ASP A 101 29.85 -10.20 -2.42
C ASP A 101 29.93 -11.39 -1.47
N PHE A 102 30.16 -12.57 -2.04
CA PHE A 102 30.29 -13.84 -1.31
C PHE A 102 31.52 -13.90 -0.39
N SER A 103 32.48 -12.98 -0.53
CA SER A 103 33.65 -12.91 0.35
C SER A 103 33.32 -12.34 1.73
N LYS A 104 32.20 -11.60 1.84
CA LYS A 104 31.75 -11.04 3.12
C LYS A 104 31.00 -12.04 3.95
N THR A 105 31.14 -11.91 5.25
CA THR A 105 30.28 -12.58 6.24
C THR A 105 29.37 -11.52 6.84
N PRO A 106 28.04 -11.67 6.75
CA PRO A 106 27.14 -10.65 7.24
C PRO A 106 27.29 -10.49 8.76
N THR A 107 27.23 -9.26 9.25
CA THR A 107 27.28 -8.97 10.69
C THR A 107 26.04 -8.21 11.16
N ILE A 108 25.67 -8.43 12.43
CA ILE A 108 24.45 -7.86 13.01
C ILE A 108 24.56 -6.33 13.10
N ALA A 109 23.50 -5.63 12.70
CA ALA A 109 23.38 -4.19 12.83
C ALA A 109 23.34 -3.75 14.29
N THR A 110 24.08 -2.71 14.61
CA THR A 110 24.04 -2.04 15.91
C THR A 110 22.74 -1.22 16.01
N LEU A 111 21.87 -1.58 16.96
CA LEU A 111 20.59 -0.89 17.18
C LEU A 111 20.81 0.48 17.82
N ALA A 112 19.96 1.45 17.46
CA ALA A 112 19.92 2.73 18.16
C ALA A 112 19.31 2.56 19.55
N SER A 113 19.94 3.16 20.56
CA SER A 113 19.46 3.26 21.94
C SER A 113 19.72 4.66 22.49
N ASP A 114 19.35 4.93 23.74
CA ASP A 114 19.54 6.24 24.36
C ASP A 114 21.01 6.70 24.41
N ASN A 115 21.96 5.73 24.39
CA ASN A 115 23.40 5.98 24.49
C ASN A 115 24.19 5.47 23.28
N GLN A 116 23.52 5.07 22.19
CA GLN A 116 24.18 4.46 21.05
C GLN A 116 23.46 4.81 19.76
N ASP A 117 24.19 5.40 18.82
CA ASP A 117 23.68 5.62 17.48
C ASP A 117 23.56 4.30 16.71
N TYR A 118 22.60 4.27 15.78
CA TYR A 118 22.50 3.15 14.85
C TYR A 118 23.74 3.07 13.95
N ALA A 119 24.31 1.87 13.82
CA ALA A 119 25.29 1.55 12.80
C ALA A 119 24.83 0.33 11.99
N ALA A 120 25.02 0.39 10.67
CA ALA A 120 24.79 -0.77 9.82
C ALA A 120 25.86 -1.83 10.11
N GLY A 121 25.45 -3.09 10.09
CA GLY A 121 26.38 -4.21 10.03
C GLY A 121 26.93 -4.39 8.61
N GLU A 122 27.82 -5.34 8.45
CA GLU A 122 28.35 -5.75 7.15
C GLU A 122 27.31 -6.56 6.39
N SER A 123 27.12 -6.23 5.12
CA SER A 123 26.16 -6.85 4.22
C SER A 123 26.89 -7.47 3.03
N MET A 124 26.47 -8.67 2.61
CA MET A 124 26.87 -9.28 1.35
C MET A 124 26.22 -8.58 0.15
N PHE A 125 25.13 -7.83 0.36
CA PHE A 125 24.32 -7.25 -0.70
C PHE A 125 24.49 -5.74 -0.82
N SER A 126 24.72 -5.26 -2.04
CA SER A 126 24.52 -3.86 -2.40
C SER A 126 23.29 -3.76 -3.28
N VAL A 127 22.22 -3.14 -2.75
CA VAL A 127 20.93 -3.01 -3.43
C VAL A 127 20.62 -1.54 -3.68
N LYS A 128 20.32 -1.19 -4.93
CA LYS A 128 19.72 0.10 -5.30
C LYS A 128 18.36 -0.16 -5.92
N THR A 129 17.31 0.38 -5.30
CA THR A 129 15.93 0.28 -5.80
C THR A 129 15.08 1.44 -5.27
N ALA A 130 13.92 1.66 -5.89
CA ALA A 130 12.97 2.69 -5.47
C ALA A 130 12.26 2.34 -4.14
N ASP A 131 12.09 1.05 -3.84
CA ASP A 131 11.55 0.57 -2.57
C ASP A 131 12.15 -0.76 -2.11
N MET A 132 12.59 -0.79 -0.85
CA MET A 132 13.11 -2.00 -0.20
C MET A 132 12.02 -2.76 0.57
N MET A 133 10.80 -2.24 0.64
CA MET A 133 9.70 -2.93 1.33
C MET A 133 9.41 -4.29 0.68
N ALA A 134 9.43 -5.35 1.49
CA ALA A 134 9.18 -6.73 1.06
C ALA A 134 10.15 -7.23 -0.03
N PHE A 135 11.28 -6.57 -0.22
CA PHE A 135 12.30 -6.96 -1.19
C PHE A 135 13.00 -8.26 -0.76
N TYR A 136 13.35 -9.10 -1.72
CA TYR A 136 14.33 -10.17 -1.53
C TYR A 136 15.29 -10.26 -2.73
N ALA A 137 16.50 -10.77 -2.49
CA ALA A 137 17.41 -11.18 -3.55
C ALA A 137 18.18 -12.43 -3.14
N VAL A 138 18.51 -13.27 -4.12
CA VAL A 138 19.21 -14.54 -3.94
C VAL A 138 20.23 -14.74 -5.04
N ALA A 139 21.36 -15.36 -4.70
CA ALA A 139 22.37 -15.80 -5.65
C ALA A 139 23.05 -17.08 -5.12
N VAL A 140 23.59 -17.88 -6.03
CA VAL A 140 24.37 -19.08 -5.68
C VAL A 140 25.68 -19.04 -6.43
N ASP A 141 26.80 -19.04 -5.72
CA ASP A 141 28.12 -19.04 -6.34
C ASP A 141 28.46 -20.41 -6.95
N LYS A 142 29.52 -20.45 -7.77
CA LYS A 142 30.05 -21.69 -8.38
C LYS A 142 30.41 -22.81 -7.38
N ASN A 143 30.64 -22.47 -6.10
CA ASN A 143 30.98 -23.43 -5.06
C ASN A 143 29.73 -24.03 -4.39
N GLY A 144 28.54 -23.50 -4.69
CA GLY A 144 27.28 -23.88 -4.07
C GLY A 144 26.97 -23.12 -2.78
N THR A 145 27.64 -21.98 -2.53
CA THR A 145 27.32 -21.07 -1.44
C THR A 145 26.10 -20.25 -1.82
N VAL A 146 25.05 -20.29 -1.00
CA VAL A 146 23.84 -19.50 -1.21
C VAL A 146 23.92 -18.22 -0.38
N ALA A 147 23.69 -17.08 -1.03
CA ALA A 147 23.45 -15.81 -0.39
C ALA A 147 21.99 -15.41 -0.62
N LEU A 148 21.26 -15.11 0.44
CA LEU A 148 19.88 -14.64 0.38
C LEU A 148 19.73 -13.41 1.29
N VAL A 149 19.06 -12.37 0.80
CA VAL A 149 18.59 -11.24 1.61
C VAL A 149 17.08 -11.13 1.50
N ILE A 150 16.42 -10.88 2.62
CA ILE A 150 14.98 -10.56 2.69
C ILE A 150 14.79 -9.36 3.60
N VAL A 151 14.01 -8.38 3.15
CA VAL A 151 13.62 -7.25 4.00
C VAL A 151 12.36 -7.60 4.77
N GLU A 152 12.51 -7.78 6.08
CA GLU A 152 11.38 -8.16 6.93
C GLU A 152 10.42 -6.96 7.12
N PRO A 153 9.12 -7.13 6.82
CA PRO A 153 8.17 -6.01 6.71
C PRO A 153 7.84 -5.31 8.03
N TYR A 154 7.92 -5.97 9.19
CA TYR A 154 7.58 -5.37 10.48
C TYR A 154 8.73 -4.56 11.09
N THR A 155 9.94 -5.04 10.96
CA THR A 155 11.17 -4.44 11.50
C THR A 155 11.83 -3.47 10.53
N ARG A 156 11.66 -3.70 9.22
CA ARG A 156 12.35 -2.96 8.13
C ARG A 156 13.87 -3.12 8.18
N TYR A 157 14.33 -4.32 8.51
CA TYR A 157 15.73 -4.71 8.39
C TYR A 157 15.92 -5.69 7.24
N GLN A 158 17.08 -5.61 6.59
CA GLN A 158 17.62 -6.67 5.74
C GLN A 158 18.08 -7.81 6.63
N PHE A 159 17.48 -8.98 6.45
CA PHE A 159 17.92 -10.23 7.03
C PHE A 159 18.65 -11.03 5.97
N GLU A 160 19.91 -11.34 6.27
CA GLU A 160 20.80 -12.05 5.37
C GLU A 160 21.05 -13.47 5.86
N PHE A 161 21.14 -14.37 4.89
CA PHE A 161 21.44 -15.78 5.07
C PHE A 161 22.65 -16.09 4.20
N LYS A 162 23.70 -16.61 4.81
CA LYS A 162 24.85 -17.20 4.11
C LYS A 162 24.88 -18.69 4.43
N MET A 163 24.69 -19.53 3.42
CA MET A 163 24.70 -20.98 3.56
C MET A 163 25.85 -21.51 2.71
N ASP A 164 26.93 -21.90 3.37
CA ASP A 164 28.10 -22.47 2.69
C ASP A 164 27.76 -23.82 2.04
N LYS A 165 28.66 -24.32 1.18
CA LYS A 165 28.46 -25.55 0.39
C LYS A 165 28.07 -26.79 1.21
N ASP A 166 28.45 -26.84 2.49
CA ASP A 166 28.23 -27.98 3.40
C ASP A 166 26.99 -27.79 4.28
N PHE A 167 26.18 -26.76 4.04
CA PHE A 167 24.97 -26.48 4.81
C PHE A 167 23.90 -27.58 4.62
N GLU A 168 23.28 -28.01 5.74
CA GLU A 168 22.22 -29.01 5.73
C GLU A 168 20.87 -28.42 5.31
N TYR A 169 20.55 -28.45 4.01
CA TYR A 169 19.32 -27.83 3.47
C TYR A 169 17.99 -28.45 3.93
N ASN A 170 18.04 -29.59 4.64
CA ASN A 170 16.88 -30.16 5.35
C ASN A 170 16.60 -29.50 6.70
N THR A 171 17.49 -28.63 7.18
CA THR A 171 17.28 -27.77 8.36
C THR A 171 15.94 -27.07 8.25
N LYS A 172 15.20 -27.01 9.36
CA LYS A 172 13.86 -26.42 9.37
C LYS A 172 13.94 -24.92 9.58
N MET A 173 12.98 -24.19 9.02
CA MET A 173 12.89 -22.72 9.19
C MET A 173 12.92 -22.30 10.66
N LYS A 174 12.28 -23.07 11.57
CA LYS A 174 12.31 -22.80 13.02
C LYS A 174 13.71 -22.75 13.62
N ASP A 175 14.67 -23.44 13.01
CA ASP A 175 16.04 -23.59 13.51
C ASP A 175 16.97 -22.56 12.85
N MET A 176 16.47 -21.70 11.95
CA MET A 176 17.22 -20.59 11.36
C MET A 176 16.93 -19.32 12.14
N THR A 177 17.70 -19.02 13.18
CA THR A 177 17.37 -17.92 14.08
C THR A 177 18.43 -16.83 14.08
N ILE A 178 18.11 -15.70 14.70
CA ILE A 178 19.09 -14.62 14.90
C ILE A 178 20.17 -15.06 15.90
N GLY A 179 19.75 -15.72 16.98
CA GLY A 179 20.62 -16.11 18.09
C GLY A 179 21.68 -17.14 17.70
N ASN A 180 21.42 -17.99 16.69
CA ASN A 180 22.41 -18.92 16.17
C ASN A 180 23.20 -18.39 14.96
N GLY A 181 22.98 -17.13 14.58
CA GLY A 181 23.73 -16.45 13.51
C GLY A 181 23.37 -16.91 12.09
N LEU A 182 22.39 -17.79 11.90
CA LEU A 182 21.96 -18.24 10.57
C LEU A 182 21.04 -17.24 9.87
N VAL A 183 20.51 -16.27 10.63
CA VAL A 183 19.65 -15.19 10.13
C VAL A 183 20.16 -13.86 10.67
N VAL A 184 20.85 -13.09 9.85
CA VAL A 184 21.62 -11.93 10.32
C VAL A 184 20.93 -10.63 9.89
N PRO A 185 20.37 -9.82 10.81
CA PRO A 185 19.86 -8.49 10.48
C PRO A 185 21.01 -7.50 10.27
N THR A 186 21.31 -7.11 9.03
CA THR A 186 22.52 -6.33 8.68
C THR A 186 22.26 -4.82 8.53
N VAL A 187 21.14 -4.43 7.90
CA VAL A 187 20.89 -3.02 7.52
C VAL A 187 19.45 -2.64 7.81
N ARG A 188 19.24 -1.46 8.40
CA ARG A 188 17.91 -0.86 8.58
C ARG A 188 17.51 -0.12 7.30
N THR A 189 16.50 -0.61 6.61
CA THR A 189 16.00 -0.01 5.36
C THR A 189 15.04 1.15 5.60
N SER A 190 14.38 1.20 6.77
CA SER A 190 13.52 2.32 7.17
C SER A 190 13.39 2.46 8.68
N LYS A 191 13.20 3.69 9.18
CA LYS A 191 12.85 3.98 10.59
C LYS A 191 11.37 3.76 10.91
N SER A 192 10.55 3.45 9.91
CA SER A 192 9.09 3.31 10.03
C SER A 192 8.62 1.89 10.32
N GLY A 193 9.49 1.01 10.82
CA GLY A 193 9.09 -0.33 11.27
C GLY A 193 8.06 -0.25 12.40
N ASN A 194 7.10 -1.17 12.37
CA ASN A 194 6.12 -1.37 13.43
C ASN A 194 6.80 -1.96 14.67
N ILE A 195 7.78 -2.84 14.46
CA ILE A 195 8.66 -3.38 15.49
C ILE A 195 9.97 -2.60 15.43
N LYS A 196 10.39 -2.08 16.57
CA LYS A 196 11.64 -1.34 16.73
C LYS A 196 12.48 -2.09 17.76
N PRO A 197 13.30 -3.07 17.33
CA PRO A 197 14.11 -3.84 18.25
C PRO A 197 14.99 -2.92 19.08
N LYS A 198 15.04 -3.17 20.39
CA LYS A 198 15.95 -2.48 21.33
C LYS A 198 17.18 -3.34 21.64
N SER A 199 17.01 -4.66 21.60
CA SER A 199 18.08 -5.64 21.60
C SER A 199 17.73 -6.76 20.60
N TRP A 200 18.75 -7.33 19.96
CA TRP A 200 18.56 -8.54 19.14
C TRP A 200 18.41 -9.80 20.00
N ASP A 201 18.88 -9.78 21.24
CA ASP A 201 18.74 -10.92 22.17
C ASP A 201 17.26 -11.20 22.49
N GLU A 202 16.42 -10.16 22.52
CA GLU A 202 14.96 -10.29 22.67
C GLU A 202 14.32 -11.09 21.52
N TYR A 203 15.01 -11.15 20.38
CA TYR A 203 14.58 -11.83 19.16
C TYR A 203 15.51 -12.99 18.80
N ALA A 204 16.34 -13.49 19.72
CA ALA A 204 17.32 -14.54 19.45
C ALA A 204 16.68 -15.83 18.88
N ASP A 205 15.49 -16.19 19.35
CA ASP A 205 14.74 -17.37 18.86
C ASP A 205 13.88 -17.09 17.62
N TYR A 206 13.93 -15.87 17.08
CA TYR A 206 13.12 -15.47 15.95
C TYR A 206 13.84 -15.78 14.64
N ASN A 207 13.03 -16.14 13.65
CA ASN A 207 13.40 -16.21 12.24
C ASN A 207 12.59 -15.18 11.44
N VAL A 208 12.86 -15.07 10.14
CA VAL A 208 12.15 -14.14 9.25
C VAL A 208 10.63 -14.37 9.19
N LEU A 209 10.13 -15.56 9.54
CA LEU A 209 8.72 -15.92 9.61
C LEU A 209 8.12 -15.77 11.03
N SER A 210 8.85 -15.23 12.01
CA SER A 210 8.42 -15.26 13.42
C SER A 210 8.17 -13.89 14.05
N PHE A 211 8.49 -12.78 13.36
CA PHE A 211 8.39 -11.43 13.92
C PHE A 211 6.96 -10.95 14.20
N TYR A 212 5.94 -11.58 13.61
CA TYR A 212 4.54 -11.28 13.90
C TYR A 212 3.77 -12.55 14.26
N LYS A 213 2.73 -12.41 15.10
CA LYS A 213 1.88 -13.53 15.56
C LYS A 213 1.25 -14.33 14.41
N ASP A 214 1.13 -13.69 13.25
CA ASP A 214 0.69 -14.32 12.02
C ASP A 214 1.72 -14.05 10.90
N PRO A 215 2.47 -15.07 10.42
CA PRO A 215 3.38 -14.89 9.30
C PRO A 215 2.67 -14.59 7.98
N TYR A 216 1.33 -14.48 7.96
CA TYR A 216 0.50 -14.16 6.80
C TYR A 216 1.08 -13.10 5.86
N VAL A 217 1.78 -12.08 6.36
CA VAL A 217 2.40 -11.05 5.51
C VAL A 217 3.45 -11.61 4.54
N LEU A 218 4.19 -12.64 4.96
CA LEU A 218 5.13 -13.35 4.09
C LEU A 218 4.51 -14.64 3.53
N THR A 219 3.80 -15.41 4.35
CA THR A 219 3.40 -16.79 4.02
C THR A 219 1.92 -16.97 3.70
N GLY A 220 1.12 -15.91 3.79
CA GLY A 220 -0.31 -15.95 3.50
C GLY A 220 -0.63 -15.83 2.02
N GLN A 221 0.25 -15.20 1.24
CA GLN A 221 0.10 -14.98 -0.19
C GLN A 221 1.46 -14.66 -0.84
N GLY A 222 1.61 -14.97 -2.13
CA GLY A 222 2.80 -14.64 -2.92
C GLY A 222 3.91 -15.67 -2.82
N VAL A 223 5.17 -15.24 -2.86
CA VAL A 223 6.33 -16.12 -3.08
C VAL A 223 6.44 -17.19 -2.00
N PHE A 224 6.24 -16.83 -0.73
CA PHE A 224 6.36 -17.73 0.41
C PHE A 224 5.03 -18.35 0.86
N GLU A 225 3.99 -18.31 0.04
CA GLU A 225 2.67 -18.83 0.38
C GLU A 225 2.73 -20.29 0.86
N GLY A 226 2.11 -20.55 2.02
CA GLY A 226 2.01 -21.88 2.61
C GLY A 226 3.27 -22.39 3.30
N LEU A 227 4.36 -21.62 3.32
CA LEU A 227 5.54 -21.98 4.11
C LEU A 227 5.25 -21.85 5.61
N THR A 228 5.83 -22.75 6.39
CA THR A 228 5.66 -22.77 7.85
C THR A 228 7.00 -22.90 8.54
N LYS A 229 7.00 -22.77 9.87
CA LYS A 229 8.17 -23.07 10.72
C LYS A 229 8.72 -24.50 10.54
N LYS A 230 7.92 -25.44 10.01
CA LYS A 230 8.29 -26.84 9.74
C LYS A 230 8.84 -27.07 8.33
N SER A 231 8.73 -26.08 7.44
CA SER A 231 9.30 -26.16 6.09
C SER A 231 10.83 -26.23 6.18
N SER A 232 11.45 -26.90 5.23
CA SER A 232 12.92 -26.96 5.12
C SER A 232 13.48 -25.71 4.43
N ILE A 233 14.77 -25.47 4.60
CA ILE A 233 15.47 -24.40 3.87
C ILE A 233 15.51 -24.66 2.37
N LYS A 234 15.58 -25.93 1.96
CA LYS A 234 15.41 -26.30 0.56
C LYS A 234 14.08 -25.81 -0.01
N GLU A 235 12.96 -26.11 0.67
CA GLU A 235 11.62 -25.67 0.23
C GLU A 235 11.53 -24.15 0.16
N PHE A 236 12.12 -23.45 1.13
CA PHE A 236 12.17 -21.99 1.19
C PHE A 236 12.97 -21.38 0.02
N LEU A 237 14.16 -21.90 -0.26
CA LEU A 237 15.03 -21.42 -1.33
C LEU A 237 14.45 -21.71 -2.72
N GLN A 238 13.76 -22.84 -2.89
CA GLN A 238 13.05 -23.14 -4.12
C GLN A 238 11.95 -22.11 -4.42
N ARG A 239 11.31 -21.51 -3.41
CA ARG A 239 10.31 -20.45 -3.62
C ARG A 239 10.91 -19.19 -4.24
N VAL A 240 12.18 -18.88 -3.94
CA VAL A 240 12.89 -17.73 -4.53
C VAL A 240 13.66 -18.09 -5.80
N GLY A 241 13.42 -19.30 -6.35
CA GLY A 241 13.95 -19.72 -7.65
C GLY A 241 15.25 -20.52 -7.60
N VAL A 242 15.79 -20.83 -6.42
CA VAL A 242 16.99 -21.68 -6.31
C VAL A 242 16.63 -23.10 -6.70
N SER A 243 17.30 -23.61 -7.74
CA SER A 243 17.18 -25.01 -8.15
C SER A 243 18.17 -25.90 -7.40
N PHE A 244 17.85 -27.17 -7.24
CA PHE A 244 18.68 -28.13 -6.51
C PHE A 244 18.94 -29.38 -7.35
N GLU A 245 20.20 -29.80 -7.40
CA GLU A 245 20.63 -31.10 -7.90
C GLU A 245 20.89 -32.01 -6.69
N GLY A 246 19.93 -32.89 -6.37
CA GLY A 246 19.96 -33.64 -5.11
C GLY A 246 19.83 -32.69 -3.91
N ASN A 247 20.86 -32.63 -3.05
CA ASN A 247 20.91 -31.71 -1.89
C ASN A 247 21.83 -30.50 -2.11
N ARG A 248 22.35 -30.30 -3.33
CA ARG A 248 23.25 -29.19 -3.66
C ARG A 248 22.49 -28.12 -4.45
N PRO A 249 22.57 -26.84 -4.09
CA PRO A 249 22.00 -25.77 -4.89
C PRO A 249 22.78 -25.63 -6.21
N ALA A 250 22.07 -25.40 -7.31
CA ALA A 250 22.67 -25.10 -8.60
C ALA A 250 23.16 -23.65 -8.64
N GLU A 251 24.29 -23.40 -9.31
CA GLU A 251 24.83 -22.05 -9.53
C GLU A 251 23.75 -21.16 -10.17
N MET A 252 23.66 -19.93 -9.69
CA MET A 252 22.61 -19.01 -10.06
C MET A 252 23.13 -17.57 -9.97
N GLU A 253 23.05 -16.85 -11.08
CA GLU A 253 23.20 -15.40 -11.10
C GLU A 253 22.17 -14.74 -10.16
N VAL A 254 22.45 -13.49 -9.78
CA VAL A 254 21.55 -12.79 -8.87
C VAL A 254 20.12 -12.69 -9.44
N SER A 255 19.17 -13.14 -8.63
CA SER A 255 17.74 -13.02 -8.87
C SER A 255 17.11 -12.25 -7.72
N TYR A 256 16.12 -11.41 -8.00
CA TYR A 256 15.47 -10.61 -6.98
C TYR A 256 13.98 -10.47 -7.26
N GLY A 257 13.24 -10.07 -6.22
CA GLY A 257 11.81 -9.83 -6.32
C GLY A 257 11.23 -9.27 -5.04
N PHE A 258 9.92 -9.41 -4.90
CA PHE A 258 9.18 -8.95 -3.73
C PHE A 258 8.35 -10.11 -3.16
N THR A 259 8.41 -10.31 -1.85
CA THR A 259 7.99 -11.57 -1.19
C THR A 259 6.47 -11.81 -1.18
N GLY A 260 5.66 -10.78 -1.44
CA GLY A 260 4.22 -10.90 -1.52
C GLY A 260 3.64 -9.93 -2.55
N ILE A 261 2.31 -9.96 -2.71
CA ILE A 261 1.52 -8.88 -3.35
C ILE A 261 1.53 -7.61 -2.45
N GLY A 262 2.57 -7.43 -1.65
CA GLY A 262 2.71 -6.41 -0.62
C GLY A 262 3.87 -5.47 -0.96
N GLY A 263 3.71 -4.19 -0.60
CA GLY A 263 4.52 -3.08 -1.12
C GLY A 263 3.58 -2.00 -1.64
N TRP A 264 4.10 -0.93 -2.25
CA TRP A 264 3.21 0.06 -2.89
C TRP A 264 2.47 -0.53 -4.07
N GLU A 265 3.16 -1.34 -4.87
CA GLU A 265 2.61 -1.91 -6.11
C GLU A 265 1.40 -2.80 -5.84
N GLY A 266 1.58 -3.89 -5.12
CA GLY A 266 0.47 -4.81 -4.88
C GLY A 266 -0.68 -4.19 -4.07
N ASN A 267 -0.40 -3.22 -3.18
CA ASN A 267 -1.47 -2.46 -2.51
C ASN A 267 -2.30 -1.62 -3.51
N TYR A 268 -1.64 -0.96 -4.46
CA TYR A 268 -2.32 -0.06 -5.39
C TYR A 268 -2.96 -0.85 -6.54
N GLN A 269 -2.40 -2.00 -6.91
CA GLN A 269 -3.06 -2.97 -7.78
C GLN A 269 -4.36 -3.49 -7.15
N ALA A 270 -4.35 -3.86 -5.87
CA ALA A 270 -5.57 -4.31 -5.19
C ALA A 270 -6.66 -3.22 -5.13
N ILE A 271 -6.27 -1.95 -4.99
CA ILE A 271 -7.22 -0.81 -5.08
C ILE A 271 -7.78 -0.70 -6.50
N ALA A 272 -6.92 -0.79 -7.52
CA ALA A 272 -7.33 -0.75 -8.92
C ALA A 272 -8.32 -1.88 -9.25
N ASP A 273 -7.98 -3.12 -8.89
CA ASP A 273 -8.83 -4.31 -9.11
C ASP A 273 -10.19 -4.19 -8.42
N TYR A 274 -10.22 -3.60 -7.22
CA TYR A 274 -11.48 -3.33 -6.52
C TYR A 274 -12.37 -2.32 -7.25
N LEU A 275 -11.76 -1.28 -7.84
CA LEU A 275 -12.47 -0.18 -8.50
C LEU A 275 -13.02 -0.58 -9.87
N ILE A 276 -12.30 -1.43 -10.62
CA ILE A 276 -12.74 -1.88 -11.94
C ILE A 276 -14.10 -2.60 -11.86
N GLY A 277 -15.02 -2.21 -12.74
CA GLY A 277 -16.39 -2.69 -12.75
C GLY A 277 -17.34 -2.04 -11.73
N LYS A 278 -16.83 -1.18 -10.84
CA LYS A 278 -17.68 -0.40 -9.92
C LYS A 278 -18.25 0.83 -10.61
N ASN A 279 -19.40 1.27 -10.11
CA ASN A 279 -20.00 2.53 -10.52
C ASN A 279 -19.42 3.67 -9.67
N ALA A 280 -18.69 4.59 -10.29
CA ALA A 280 -18.01 5.72 -9.66
C ALA A 280 -18.97 6.72 -8.99
N ILE A 281 -20.24 6.75 -9.42
CA ILE A 281 -21.30 7.56 -8.81
C ILE A 281 -21.73 6.97 -7.46
N LYS A 282 -21.60 5.65 -7.29
CA LYS A 282 -21.95 4.95 -6.04
C LYS A 282 -20.77 4.83 -5.09
N VAL A 283 -19.55 4.68 -5.62
CA VAL A 283 -18.32 4.53 -4.84
C VAL A 283 -17.58 5.86 -4.85
N THR A 284 -18.03 6.83 -4.05
CA THR A 284 -17.43 8.18 -4.01
C THR A 284 -16.25 8.30 -3.03
N SER A 285 -15.90 7.22 -2.34
CA SER A 285 -14.81 7.16 -1.38
C SER A 285 -14.25 5.73 -1.35
N LEU A 286 -12.94 5.59 -1.14
CA LEU A 286 -12.33 4.29 -0.87
C LEU A 286 -12.64 3.82 0.56
N VAL A 287 -12.93 4.76 1.47
CA VAL A 287 -13.29 4.49 2.86
C VAL A 287 -14.80 4.38 2.99
N ASP A 288 -15.27 3.32 3.64
CA ASP A 288 -16.66 3.19 4.09
C ASP A 288 -16.88 3.98 5.40
N TRP A 289 -17.41 5.19 5.25
CA TRP A 289 -17.70 6.08 6.37
C TRP A 289 -18.97 5.71 7.15
N SER A 290 -19.79 4.78 6.66
CA SER A 290 -20.99 4.33 7.36
C SER A 290 -20.65 3.53 8.63
N ASN A 291 -19.42 3.01 8.72
CA ASN A 291 -18.93 2.32 9.89
C ASN A 291 -18.80 3.29 11.09
N SER A 292 -19.53 3.00 12.17
CA SER A 292 -19.60 3.83 13.38
C SER A 292 -18.24 4.06 14.05
N ARG A 293 -17.25 3.20 13.78
CA ARG A 293 -15.85 3.37 14.21
C ARG A 293 -15.20 4.62 13.58
N TYR A 294 -15.58 4.99 12.36
CA TYR A 294 -14.99 6.09 11.60
C TYR A 294 -15.86 7.35 11.63
N ASN A 295 -17.19 7.18 11.58
CA ASN A 295 -18.17 8.28 11.56
C ASN A 295 -18.03 9.26 12.74
N LYS A 296 -17.70 8.77 13.95
CA LYS A 296 -17.57 9.62 15.16
C LYS A 296 -16.38 10.58 15.15
N ASN A 297 -15.47 10.47 14.17
CA ASN A 297 -14.20 11.19 14.16
C ASN A 297 -14.11 12.23 13.03
N ILE A 298 -15.25 12.62 12.46
CA ILE A 298 -15.36 13.63 11.39
C ILE A 298 -15.95 14.89 11.99
N ASN A 299 -15.25 16.03 11.96
CA ASN A 299 -15.83 17.33 12.29
C ASN A 299 -15.21 18.46 11.46
N GLU A 300 -15.77 19.66 11.62
CA GLU A 300 -15.46 20.86 10.82
C GLU A 300 -14.02 21.35 11.00
N ASP A 301 -13.39 21.07 12.15
CA ASP A 301 -12.00 21.43 12.45
C ASP A 301 -11.01 20.28 12.19
N ASN A 302 -11.54 19.10 11.88
CA ASN A 302 -10.80 17.86 11.85
C ASN A 302 -11.26 16.99 10.67
N PHE A 303 -10.82 17.38 9.48
CA PHE A 303 -10.98 16.59 8.25
C PHE A 303 -10.05 15.34 8.22
N PHE A 304 -9.82 14.71 9.39
CA PHE A 304 -9.03 13.49 9.73
C PHE A 304 -7.64 13.67 10.34
N GLY A 305 -7.62 14.11 11.58
CA GLY A 305 -6.47 14.16 12.44
C GLY A 305 -6.84 13.93 13.89
N LEU A 306 -6.97 12.66 14.29
CA LEU A 306 -7.21 12.26 15.68
C LEU A 306 -6.45 13.17 16.67
N ASP A 307 -7.20 13.88 17.52
CA ASP A 307 -6.69 14.76 18.60
C ASP A 307 -6.64 14.02 19.94
N THR A 308 -6.62 12.70 19.86
CA THR A 308 -6.11 11.82 20.90
C THR A 308 -4.77 11.30 20.40
N THR A 309 -3.91 10.79 21.29
CA THR A 309 -2.73 9.99 20.90
C THR A 309 -3.21 8.75 20.16
N SER A 310 -3.68 8.92 18.92
CA SER A 310 -4.09 7.82 18.09
C SER A 310 -2.81 7.07 17.82
N GLY A 311 -2.69 5.91 18.45
CA GLY A 311 -1.71 4.92 18.05
C GLY A 311 -1.82 4.81 16.55
N ALA A 312 -0.84 5.40 15.87
CA ALA A 312 -0.74 5.61 14.44
C ALA A 312 -1.54 4.57 13.68
N THR A 313 -2.72 4.91 13.13
CA THR A 313 -3.55 4.07 12.24
C THR A 313 -3.14 2.60 12.33
N LYS A 314 -3.27 2.01 13.54
CA LYS A 314 -2.49 0.83 13.93
C LYS A 314 -3.15 -0.36 13.24
N THR A 315 -2.77 -0.58 11.99
CA THR A 315 -3.06 -1.77 11.17
C THR A 315 -4.54 -2.16 11.19
N VAL A 316 -5.34 -1.59 10.27
CA VAL A 316 -6.50 -2.32 9.73
C VAL A 316 -5.97 -3.28 8.67
N GLN A 317 -5.20 -4.27 9.11
CA GLN A 317 -4.91 -5.49 8.37
C GLN A 317 -5.81 -6.56 8.96
N ASN A 318 -7.01 -6.72 8.41
CA ASN A 318 -7.80 -7.92 8.62
C ASN A 318 -7.92 -8.61 7.27
N SER A 319 -6.84 -9.21 6.82
CA SER A 319 -6.60 -9.72 5.46
C SER A 319 -7.41 -10.97 5.10
N ALA A 320 -8.53 -11.19 5.77
CA ALA A 320 -9.33 -12.41 5.58
C ALA A 320 -10.39 -12.26 4.49
N ASP A 321 -11.20 -11.18 4.41
CA ASP A 321 -12.44 -11.27 3.60
C ASP A 321 -12.96 -9.99 2.91
N THR A 322 -12.33 -8.83 3.08
CA THR A 322 -12.71 -7.57 2.39
C THR A 322 -11.47 -6.68 2.34
N ILE A 323 -11.35 -5.70 1.43
CA ILE A 323 -10.22 -4.76 1.22
C ILE A 323 -9.47 -4.34 2.52
N SER A 324 -8.66 -5.24 3.06
CA SER A 324 -8.18 -5.12 4.45
C SER A 324 -6.85 -5.89 4.59
N GLY A 325 -6.02 -5.91 3.55
CA GLY A 325 -4.59 -6.26 3.65
C GLY A 325 -3.69 -5.05 3.41
N ALA A 326 -4.22 -4.00 2.79
CA ALA A 326 -3.51 -2.76 2.53
C ALA A 326 -3.44 -1.93 3.80
N THR A 327 -2.27 -1.37 4.07
CA THR A 327 -2.10 -0.39 5.14
C THR A 327 -3.02 0.78 4.86
N VAL A 328 -4.17 0.83 5.52
CA VAL A 328 -5.10 1.94 5.49
C VAL A 328 -4.43 3.15 6.15
N ARG A 329 -3.62 3.86 5.37
CA ARG A 329 -3.40 5.30 5.51
C ARG A 329 -4.38 6.04 4.59
N MET A 330 -5.59 5.47 4.40
CA MET A 330 -6.58 5.72 3.33
C MET A 330 -6.94 7.18 3.11
N SER A 331 -6.57 8.08 4.00
CA SER A 331 -6.85 9.50 3.85
C SER A 331 -6.25 10.04 2.54
N ARG A 332 -4.99 9.77 2.19
CA ARG A 332 -4.37 10.34 0.96
C ARG A 332 -4.75 9.60 -0.34
N GLU A 333 -4.83 8.27 -0.32
CA GLU A 333 -5.25 7.48 -1.48
C GLU A 333 -6.73 7.78 -1.83
N SER A 334 -7.58 7.91 -0.81
CA SER A 334 -8.98 8.31 -1.00
C SER A 334 -9.09 9.76 -1.47
N THR A 335 -8.29 10.71 -0.97
CA THR A 335 -8.24 12.09 -1.49
C THR A 335 -7.90 12.09 -2.98
N SER A 336 -6.87 11.35 -3.39
CA SER A 336 -6.45 11.25 -4.80
C SER A 336 -7.56 10.67 -5.69
N TYR A 337 -8.22 9.61 -5.22
CA TYR A 337 -9.38 9.02 -5.89
C TYR A 337 -10.55 10.01 -6.00
N GLN A 338 -10.95 10.66 -4.91
CA GLN A 338 -12.01 11.66 -4.88
C GLN A 338 -11.75 12.82 -5.83
N ARG A 339 -10.51 13.32 -5.89
CA ARG A 339 -10.15 14.35 -6.88
C ARG A 339 -10.22 13.88 -8.31
N THR A 340 -10.00 12.58 -8.55
CA THR A 340 -10.25 12.00 -9.88
C THR A 340 -11.74 12.06 -10.21
N LEU A 341 -12.62 11.82 -9.24
CA LEU A 341 -14.07 11.98 -9.38
C LEU A 341 -14.50 13.44 -9.55
N VAL A 342 -13.79 14.40 -8.93
CA VAL A 342 -13.98 15.84 -9.19
C VAL A 342 -13.67 16.16 -10.64
N LYS A 343 -12.57 15.63 -11.19
CA LYS A 343 -12.24 15.81 -12.62
C LYS A 343 -13.26 15.18 -13.55
N ALA A 344 -13.87 14.07 -13.15
CA ALA A 344 -15.00 13.45 -13.87
C ALA A 344 -16.34 14.22 -13.70
N GLY A 345 -16.38 15.25 -12.85
CA GLY A 345 -17.59 16.00 -12.52
C GLY A 345 -18.63 15.17 -11.77
N ILE A 346 -18.22 14.10 -11.08
CA ILE A 346 -19.11 13.23 -10.29
C ILE A 346 -19.35 13.83 -8.90
N ILE A 347 -18.31 14.40 -8.30
CA ILE A 347 -18.39 15.16 -7.03
C ILE A 347 -17.72 16.53 -7.21
N THR A 348 -17.86 17.40 -6.22
CA THR A 348 -17.21 18.71 -6.16
C THR A 348 -15.98 18.70 -5.24
N GLU A 349 -15.07 19.67 -5.40
CA GLU A 349 -13.88 19.77 -4.51
C GLU A 349 -14.29 19.97 -3.03
N LYS A 350 -15.47 20.53 -2.76
CA LYS A 350 -15.99 20.68 -1.39
C LYS A 350 -16.35 19.35 -0.73
N GLU A 351 -16.59 18.32 -1.53
CA GLU A 351 -16.89 16.96 -1.07
C GLU A 351 -15.63 16.10 -0.93
N VAL A 352 -14.46 16.62 -1.37
CA VAL A 352 -13.18 15.93 -1.20
C VAL A 352 -12.77 15.95 0.26
N ILE A 353 -12.52 14.77 0.79
CA ILE A 353 -11.98 14.59 2.13
C ILE A 353 -10.45 14.65 2.00
N LYS A 354 -9.84 15.70 2.55
CA LYS A 354 -8.38 15.90 2.52
C LYS A 354 -7.69 15.08 3.61
N GLY A 355 -6.90 14.10 3.21
CA GLY A 355 -6.18 13.27 4.16
C GLY A 355 -4.90 13.89 4.73
N ARG A 356 -4.42 13.32 5.85
CA ARG A 356 -3.06 13.58 6.34
C ARG A 356 -2.06 12.85 5.45
N PHE A 357 -1.25 13.61 4.71
CA PHE A 357 -0.14 13.11 3.90
C PHE A 357 1.19 13.75 4.32
#